data_AF-A0A417R323-F1
#
_entry.id   AF-A0A417R323-F1
#
_cell.length_a   1.000
_cell.length_b   1.000
_cell.length_c   1.000
_cell.angle_alpha   90.00
_cell.angle_beta   90.00
_cell.angle_gamma   90.00
#
_symmetry.space_group_name_H-M   'P 1'
#
loop_
_entity.id
_entity.type
_entity.pdbx_description
1 polymer ?
#
loop_
_entity_poly.entity_id
_entity_poly.type
_entity_poly.pdbx_seq_one_letter_code
_entity_poly.pdbx_strand_id
1 'polypeptide(L)'
;MHVNTREGVTYLTYPEFDRLPGFVHAFSTRLGGVSEGIYSSMNLSFTRGDKDEAVRENYRRLADAVGFKMEDIVTSDQTHTANVRLVTEEDRGNGITKPRPYTDVDGMITNVPGLVLATFYADCVPLYFIDPVHRAIGLSHSGWRGTVAKIGEVTVRRMQEEFGSDPSEIYGAVGPSICQDCYEVSEDVIEQFRAAFPQDKWDALFYGKPDGKYQLDLWEANHQIMLGAGLKEEHISMPNLCTCCNPEFLFSHRASHGRRGNLGAFLGIR
;
A
#
# COMPACT_ATOMS: atom_id res chain seq x y z
N MET A 1 -14.23 -4.65 1.81
CA MET A 1 -13.95 -3.57 0.83
C MET A 1 -15.24 -3.22 0.11
N HIS A 2 -15.43 -1.96 -0.24
CA HIS A 2 -16.41 -1.57 -1.26
C HIS A 2 -15.75 -1.62 -2.63
N VAL A 3 -16.47 -2.17 -3.61
CA VAL A 3 -16.06 -2.19 -5.02
C VAL A 3 -16.76 -1.04 -5.72
N ASN A 4 -15.98 -0.12 -6.27
CA ASN A 4 -16.49 1.04 -6.99
C ASN A 4 -16.20 0.87 -8.48
N THR A 5 -17.11 1.32 -9.33
CA THR A 5 -16.88 1.41 -10.78
C THR A 5 -17.41 2.73 -11.30
N ARG A 6 -16.53 3.51 -11.95
CA ARG A 6 -16.89 4.78 -12.57
C ARG A 6 -16.15 4.90 -13.89
N GLU A 7 -16.89 5.23 -14.95
CA GLU A 7 -16.35 5.38 -16.30
C GLU A 7 -15.52 4.16 -16.77
N GLY A 8 -15.92 2.96 -16.35
CA GLY A 8 -15.23 1.71 -16.69
C GLY A 8 -14.00 1.39 -15.83
N VAL A 9 -13.59 2.28 -14.92
CA VAL A 9 -12.50 2.04 -13.96
C VAL A 9 -13.05 1.42 -12.69
N THR A 10 -12.48 0.27 -12.30
CA THR A 10 -12.82 -0.40 -11.05
C THR A 10 -11.73 -0.18 -10.00
N TYR A 11 -12.12 0.27 -8.81
CA TYR A 11 -11.22 0.50 -7.67
C TYR A 11 -11.91 0.11 -6.37
N LEU A 12 -11.11 -0.12 -5.32
CA LEU A 12 -11.58 -0.59 -4.03
C LEU A 12 -11.40 0.50 -2.96
N THR A 13 -12.35 0.59 -2.03
CA THR A 13 -12.30 1.48 -0.86
C THR A 13 -12.59 0.72 0.43
N TYR A 14 -12.15 1.26 1.57
CA TYR A 14 -12.46 0.73 2.90
C TYR A 14 -13.75 1.36 3.45
N PRO A 15 -14.76 0.57 3.86
CA PRO A 15 -15.99 1.11 4.42
C PRO A 15 -15.78 2.02 5.64
N GLU A 16 -14.78 1.73 6.47
CA GLU A 16 -14.45 2.55 7.64
C GLU A 16 -13.88 3.91 7.25
N PHE A 17 -13.05 3.97 6.21
CA PHE A 17 -12.51 5.24 5.72
C PHE A 17 -13.53 6.05 4.95
N ASP A 18 -14.52 5.41 4.30
CA ASP A 18 -15.62 6.11 3.63
C ASP A 18 -16.47 6.95 4.62
N ARG A 19 -16.38 6.66 5.93
CA ARG A 19 -17.04 7.40 7.01
C ARG A 19 -16.22 8.60 7.52
N LEU A 20 -14.96 8.75 7.10
CA LEU A 20 -14.06 9.82 7.53
C LEU A 20 -14.15 10.99 6.52
N PRO A 21 -14.88 12.07 6.83
CA PRO A 21 -15.02 13.18 5.88
C PRO A 21 -13.70 13.91 5.67
N GLY A 22 -13.49 14.41 4.46
CA GLY A 22 -12.29 15.20 4.13
C GLY A 22 -11.09 14.39 3.66
N PHE A 23 -11.25 13.08 3.45
CA PHE A 23 -10.23 12.20 2.87
C PHE A 23 -10.71 11.55 1.59
N VAL A 24 -9.76 11.12 0.76
CA VAL A 24 -10.00 10.29 -0.41
C VAL A 24 -8.99 9.16 -0.42
N HIS A 25 -9.44 7.93 -0.65
CA HIS A 25 -8.58 6.76 -0.72
C HIS A 25 -9.03 5.84 -1.84
N ALA A 26 -8.09 5.07 -2.37
CA ALA A 26 -8.40 3.98 -3.28
C ALA A 26 -7.29 2.93 -3.25
N PHE A 27 -7.66 1.72 -3.63
CA PHE A 27 -6.74 0.72 -4.14
C PHE A 27 -7.18 0.35 -5.55
N SER A 28 -6.32 0.53 -6.55
CA SER A 28 -6.66 0.23 -7.94
C SER A 28 -6.89 -1.27 -8.14
N THR A 29 -7.74 -1.64 -9.09
CA THR A 29 -7.72 -2.98 -9.68
C THR A 29 -6.92 -2.97 -10.99
N ARG A 30 -6.74 -4.12 -11.62
CA ARG A 30 -6.15 -4.21 -12.97
C ARG A 30 -7.12 -3.83 -14.10
N LEU A 31 -8.36 -3.46 -13.78
CA LEU A 31 -9.45 -3.25 -14.74
C LEU A 31 -9.64 -1.76 -15.09
N GLY A 32 -10.06 -1.48 -16.33
CA GLY A 32 -10.47 -0.15 -16.81
C GLY A 32 -9.37 0.71 -17.42
N GLY A 33 -8.16 0.19 -17.58
CA GLY A 33 -7.05 0.91 -18.21
C GLY A 33 -6.94 0.68 -19.72
N VAL A 34 -5.79 1.05 -20.29
CA VAL A 34 -5.47 0.96 -21.73
C VAL A 34 -4.23 0.14 -22.04
N SER A 35 -3.52 -0.36 -21.03
CA SER A 35 -2.36 -1.21 -21.22
C SER A 35 -2.74 -2.56 -21.83
N GLU A 36 -1.79 -3.19 -22.53
CA GLU A 36 -2.02 -4.43 -23.28
C GLU A 36 -1.18 -5.59 -22.75
N GLY A 37 -1.48 -6.81 -23.19
CA GLY A 37 -0.69 -8.01 -22.87
C GLY A 37 -0.60 -8.27 -21.36
N ILE A 38 0.62 -8.48 -20.86
CA ILE A 38 0.87 -8.78 -19.44
C ILE A 38 0.58 -7.58 -18.50
N TYR A 39 0.42 -6.38 -19.06
CA TYR A 39 0.07 -5.16 -18.35
C TYR A 39 -1.43 -4.86 -18.42
N SER A 40 -2.22 -5.70 -19.10
CA SER A 40 -3.64 -5.43 -19.29
C SER A 40 -4.41 -5.42 -17.96
N SER A 41 -5.21 -4.40 -17.66
CA SER A 41 -5.50 -3.18 -18.44
C SER A 41 -4.99 -1.90 -17.77
N MET A 42 -5.00 -1.84 -16.43
CA MET A 42 -4.68 -0.66 -15.62
C MET A 42 -3.31 -0.81 -14.95
N ASN A 43 -2.23 -0.80 -15.74
CA ASN A 43 -0.87 -0.78 -15.18
C ASN A 43 -0.45 0.64 -14.77
N LEU A 44 0.03 0.77 -13.53
CA LEU A 44 0.46 2.05 -12.94
C LEU A 44 1.98 2.11 -12.73
N SER A 45 2.76 1.44 -13.58
CA SER A 45 4.22 1.46 -13.48
C SER A 45 4.89 1.87 -14.78
N PHE A 46 5.67 2.95 -14.70
CA PHE A 46 6.57 3.42 -15.76
C PHE A 46 7.83 2.55 -15.93
N THR A 47 8.20 1.74 -14.95
CA THR A 47 9.49 1.03 -14.93
C THR A 47 9.40 -0.45 -15.30
N ARG A 48 8.20 -0.96 -15.61
CA ARG A 48 7.97 -2.37 -15.93
C ARG A 48 8.06 -2.69 -17.43
N GLY A 49 8.34 -1.70 -18.28
CA GLY A 49 8.48 -1.87 -19.74
C GLY A 49 7.17 -1.72 -20.52
N ASP A 50 6.13 -1.16 -19.90
CA ASP A 50 4.90 -0.76 -20.60
C ASP A 50 5.11 0.56 -21.36
N LYS A 51 4.17 0.92 -22.24
CA LYS A 51 4.19 2.20 -22.95
C LYS A 51 3.90 3.35 -21.98
N ASP A 52 4.77 4.35 -21.97
CA ASP A 52 4.67 5.52 -21.11
C ASP A 52 3.34 6.27 -21.27
N GLU A 53 2.81 6.34 -22.49
CA GLU A 53 1.52 6.95 -22.80
C GLU A 53 0.35 6.15 -22.21
N ALA A 54 0.43 4.82 -22.23
CA ALA A 54 -0.59 3.95 -21.65
C ALA A 54 -0.64 4.10 -20.13
N VAL A 55 0.52 4.15 -19.48
CA VAL A 55 0.60 4.35 -18.03
C VAL A 55 0.07 5.73 -17.62
N ARG A 56 0.40 6.80 -18.36
CA ARG A 56 -0.16 8.15 -18.11
C ARG A 56 -1.67 8.18 -18.26
N GLU A 57 -2.21 7.56 -19.31
CA GLU A 57 -3.65 7.46 -19.51
C GLU A 57 -4.33 6.66 -18.38
N ASN A 58 -3.69 5.60 -17.88
CA ASN A 58 -4.17 4.84 -16.73
C ASN A 58 -4.25 5.71 -15.46
N TYR A 59 -3.22 6.52 -15.18
CA TYR A 59 -3.27 7.47 -14.06
C TYR A 59 -4.38 8.51 -14.22
N ARG A 60 -4.54 9.09 -15.41
CA ARG A 60 -5.62 10.05 -15.69
C ARG A 60 -6.98 9.43 -15.43
N ARG A 61 -7.26 8.26 -16.00
CA ARG A 61 -8.52 7.52 -15.82
C ARG A 61 -8.80 7.19 -14.36
N LEU A 62 -7.79 6.70 -13.64
CA LEU A 62 -7.93 6.36 -12.24
C LEU A 62 -8.20 7.60 -11.38
N ALA A 63 -7.46 8.68 -11.61
CA ALA A 63 -7.64 9.94 -10.89
C ALA A 63 -9.05 10.51 -11.09
N ASP A 64 -9.53 10.56 -12.35
CA ASP A 64 -10.88 11.02 -12.69
C ASP A 64 -11.97 10.16 -12.02
N ALA A 65 -11.80 8.83 -12.04
CA ALA A 65 -12.73 7.89 -11.43
C ALA A 65 -12.81 8.05 -9.91
N VAL A 66 -11.66 8.15 -9.24
CA VAL A 66 -11.59 8.26 -7.76
C VAL A 66 -11.96 9.68 -7.28
N GLY A 67 -11.74 10.70 -8.10
CA GLY A 67 -12.12 12.09 -7.81
C GLY A 67 -10.99 12.96 -7.28
N PHE A 68 -9.77 12.77 -7.79
CA PHE A 68 -8.64 13.69 -7.60
C PHE A 68 -7.97 13.98 -8.94
N LYS A 69 -7.03 14.93 -8.99
CA LYS A 69 -6.30 15.23 -10.23
C LYS A 69 -5.01 14.43 -10.29
N MET A 70 -4.60 14.03 -11.49
CA MET A 70 -3.35 13.29 -11.68
C MET A 70 -2.13 14.12 -11.25
N GLU A 71 -2.19 15.44 -11.41
CA GLU A 71 -1.13 16.39 -11.05
C GLU A 71 -0.90 16.48 -9.54
N ASP A 72 -1.89 16.08 -8.74
CA ASP A 72 -1.87 16.13 -7.28
C ASP A 72 -1.15 14.93 -6.66
N ILE A 73 -0.80 13.93 -7.48
CA ILE A 73 -0.22 12.68 -7.03
C ILE A 73 1.28 12.85 -6.76
N VAL A 74 1.73 12.31 -5.63
CA VAL A 74 3.13 12.16 -5.24
C VAL A 74 3.43 10.68 -5.04
N THR A 75 4.43 10.17 -5.73
CA THR A 75 4.77 8.74 -5.73
C THR A 75 5.98 8.43 -4.86
N SER A 76 5.96 7.26 -4.23
CA SER A 76 7.12 6.66 -3.56
C SER A 76 8.21 6.21 -4.55
N ASP A 77 9.40 5.93 -4.04
CA ASP A 77 10.48 5.24 -4.75
C ASP A 77 10.88 3.97 -3.98
N GLN A 78 10.06 2.93 -4.16
CA GLN A 78 10.09 1.74 -3.31
C GLN A 78 11.27 0.84 -3.59
N THR A 79 12.14 0.68 -2.59
CA THR A 79 13.30 -0.23 -2.63
C THR A 79 13.29 -1.24 -1.48
N HIS A 80 12.14 -1.40 -0.80
CA HIS A 80 11.89 -2.30 0.32
C HIS A 80 12.66 -1.91 1.60
N THR A 81 12.81 -0.61 1.81
CA THR A 81 13.32 -0.01 3.05
C THR A 81 12.17 0.27 4.03
N ALA A 82 12.48 0.90 5.17
CA ALA A 82 11.49 1.47 6.09
C ALA A 82 11.56 3.02 6.12
N ASN A 83 12.07 3.63 5.06
CA ASN A 83 12.21 5.08 4.97
C ASN A 83 10.85 5.73 4.71
N VAL A 84 10.48 6.68 5.57
CA VAL A 84 9.21 7.43 5.49
C VAL A 84 9.51 8.91 5.29
N ARG A 85 9.05 9.46 4.16
CA ARG A 85 9.28 10.86 3.77
C ARG A 85 8.09 11.75 4.14
N LEU A 86 8.37 12.94 4.68
CA LEU A 86 7.40 14.03 4.74
C LEU A 86 7.24 14.64 3.35
N VAL A 87 6.01 14.63 2.84
CA VAL A 87 5.64 15.19 1.54
C VAL A 87 4.99 16.56 1.74
N THR A 88 5.48 17.56 1.00
CA THR A 88 4.98 18.95 1.06
C THR A 88 4.44 19.41 -0.31
N GLU A 89 3.91 20.63 -0.38
CA GLU A 89 3.42 21.23 -1.63
C GLU A 89 4.48 21.21 -2.76
N GLU A 90 5.75 21.36 -2.42
CA GLU A 90 6.85 21.33 -3.40
C GLU A 90 6.97 19.98 -4.11
N ASP A 91 6.51 18.91 -3.47
CA ASP A 91 6.55 17.56 -4.01
C ASP A 91 5.40 17.25 -4.99
N ARG A 92 4.39 18.14 -5.12
CA ARG A 92 3.22 17.93 -6.01
C ARG A 92 3.65 17.46 -7.40
N GLY A 93 3.12 16.33 -7.85
CA GLY A 93 3.40 15.74 -9.15
C GLY A 93 4.68 14.89 -9.24
N ASN A 94 5.45 14.73 -8.15
CA ASN A 94 6.68 13.93 -8.15
C ASN A 94 6.43 12.46 -8.52
N GLY A 95 7.08 12.05 -9.61
CA GLY A 95 6.99 10.75 -10.26
C GLY A 95 5.78 10.56 -11.18
N ILE A 96 4.96 11.60 -11.40
CA ILE A 96 3.88 11.61 -12.39
C ILE A 96 4.11 12.70 -13.43
N THR A 97 4.08 13.97 -13.05
CA THR A 97 4.26 15.12 -13.96
C THR A 97 5.69 15.64 -13.99
N LYS A 98 6.48 15.32 -12.96
CA LYS A 98 7.91 15.65 -12.87
C LYS A 98 8.70 14.50 -12.24
N PRO A 99 10.02 14.38 -12.46
CA PRO A 99 10.84 13.34 -11.83
C PRO A 99 10.84 13.45 -10.29
N ARG A 100 11.02 12.31 -9.60
CA ARG A 100 11.23 12.30 -8.16
C ARG A 100 12.63 12.83 -7.83
N PRO A 101 12.80 13.75 -6.85
CA PRO A 101 14.11 14.20 -6.38
C PRO A 101 14.70 13.31 -5.26
N TYR A 102 14.05 12.19 -4.95
CA TYR A 102 14.41 11.27 -3.86
C TYR A 102 14.44 9.82 -4.34
N THR A 103 15.20 8.99 -3.62
CA THR A 103 15.26 7.54 -3.78
C THR A 103 14.96 6.86 -2.45
N ASP A 104 14.71 5.56 -2.49
CA ASP A 104 14.60 4.72 -1.30
C ASP A 104 13.54 5.22 -0.31
N VAL A 105 12.35 5.51 -0.81
CA VAL A 105 11.19 5.96 -0.03
C VAL A 105 10.09 4.94 -0.19
N ASP A 106 9.82 4.16 0.84
CA ASP A 106 8.77 3.14 0.85
C ASP A 106 7.50 3.62 1.57
N GLY A 107 7.60 4.67 2.40
CA GLY A 107 6.46 5.31 3.03
C GLY A 107 6.47 6.82 2.86
N MET A 108 5.28 7.43 2.89
CA MET A 108 5.11 8.87 2.80
C MET A 108 4.06 9.34 3.80
N ILE A 109 4.21 10.55 4.31
CA ILE A 109 3.23 11.21 5.17
C ILE A 109 3.01 12.66 4.72
N THR A 110 1.81 13.20 4.94
CA THR A 110 1.52 14.61 4.67
C THR A 110 0.29 15.09 5.45
N ASN A 111 0.20 16.39 5.70
CA ASN A 111 -1.02 17.07 6.15
C ASN A 111 -1.47 18.16 5.15
N VAL A 112 -0.90 18.18 3.94
CA VAL A 112 -1.19 19.19 2.91
C VAL A 112 -2.48 18.81 2.16
N PRO A 113 -3.54 19.65 2.23
CA PRO A 113 -4.77 19.40 1.48
C PRO A 113 -4.53 19.38 -0.03
N GLY A 114 -5.25 18.50 -0.71
CA GLY A 114 -5.19 18.32 -2.15
C GLY A 114 -3.95 17.59 -2.65
N LEU A 115 -3.05 17.08 -1.80
CA LEU A 115 -2.03 16.11 -2.22
C LEU A 115 -2.55 14.67 -2.09
N VAL A 116 -2.11 13.81 -3.01
CA VAL A 116 -2.45 12.39 -3.02
C VAL A 116 -1.16 11.56 -2.99
N LEU A 117 -0.94 10.84 -1.90
CA LEU A 117 0.14 9.88 -1.77
C LEU A 117 -0.16 8.63 -2.61
N ALA A 118 0.83 8.13 -3.35
CA ALA A 118 0.73 6.92 -4.14
C ALA A 118 1.89 5.95 -3.90
N THR A 119 1.56 4.68 -3.65
CA THR A 119 2.49 3.56 -3.53
C THR A 119 2.03 2.38 -4.40
N PHE A 120 2.92 1.46 -4.73
CA PHE A 120 2.73 0.45 -5.78
C PHE A 120 2.89 -0.98 -5.30
N TYR A 121 2.10 -1.89 -5.88
CA TYR A 121 1.99 -3.25 -5.37
C TYR A 121 1.87 -4.29 -6.49
N ALA A 122 2.41 -5.47 -6.21
CA ALA A 122 1.76 -6.74 -6.49
C ALA A 122 2.33 -7.72 -5.47
N ASP A 123 1.46 -8.19 -4.57
CA ASP A 123 1.74 -9.04 -3.42
C ASP A 123 2.23 -8.37 -2.13
N CYS A 124 3.00 -7.27 -2.18
CA CYS A 124 3.39 -6.55 -0.94
C CYS A 124 2.19 -5.85 -0.29
N VAL A 125 2.28 -5.56 1.02
CA VAL A 125 1.15 -5.04 1.82
C VAL A 125 1.08 -3.50 1.77
N PRO A 126 0.00 -2.90 1.26
CA PRO A 126 -0.25 -1.47 1.42
C PRO A 126 -0.75 -1.18 2.85
N LEU A 127 -0.10 -0.24 3.53
CA LEU A 127 -0.50 0.24 4.86
C LEU A 127 -1.00 1.67 4.74
N TYR A 128 -2.26 1.89 5.08
CA TYR A 128 -2.88 3.21 5.11
C TYR A 128 -2.99 3.71 6.54
N PHE A 129 -2.81 5.01 6.74
CA PHE A 129 -2.96 5.68 8.02
C PHE A 129 -3.68 7.02 7.81
N ILE A 130 -4.76 7.25 8.55
CA ILE A 130 -5.54 8.49 8.52
C ILE A 130 -5.65 9.02 9.95
N ASP A 131 -5.16 10.23 10.17
CA ASP A 131 -5.42 11.00 11.38
C ASP A 131 -6.50 12.05 11.08
N PRO A 132 -7.76 11.81 11.51
CA PRO A 132 -8.85 12.75 11.27
C PRO A 132 -8.74 14.02 12.14
N VAL A 133 -8.03 13.99 13.27
CA VAL A 133 -7.91 15.10 14.22
C VAL A 133 -6.95 16.15 13.69
N HIS A 134 -5.74 15.74 13.29
CA HIS A 134 -4.71 16.64 12.75
C HIS A 134 -4.78 16.80 11.23
N ARG A 135 -5.75 16.12 10.58
CA ARG A 135 -5.91 16.07 9.12
C ARG A 135 -4.60 15.67 8.44
N ALA A 136 -4.02 14.58 8.90
CA ALA A 136 -2.79 14.02 8.36
C ALA A 136 -3.03 12.61 7.82
N ILE A 137 -2.20 12.21 6.86
CA ILE A 137 -2.24 10.89 6.24
C ILE A 137 -0.85 10.30 6.14
N GLY A 138 -0.80 8.97 6.14
CA GLY A 138 0.38 8.17 5.86
C GLY A 138 0.04 7.01 4.94
N LEU A 139 0.95 6.70 4.00
CA LEU A 139 0.80 5.59 3.08
C LEU A 139 2.15 4.90 2.87
N SER A 140 2.21 3.60 3.17
CA SER A 140 3.47 2.85 3.22
C SER A 140 3.39 1.49 2.53
N HIS A 141 4.45 1.16 1.81
CA HIS A 141 4.68 -0.12 1.16
C HIS A 141 5.43 -1.08 2.09
N SER A 142 4.75 -2.14 2.54
CA SER A 142 5.31 -3.15 3.44
C SER A 142 5.42 -4.49 2.74
N GLY A 143 6.52 -4.70 2.02
CA GLY A 143 6.99 -6.06 1.72
C GLY A 143 7.60 -6.73 2.97
N TRP A 144 8.04 -7.99 2.87
CA TRP A 144 8.57 -8.70 4.04
C TRP A 144 9.74 -7.96 4.73
N ARG A 145 10.63 -7.31 3.97
CA ARG A 145 11.73 -6.49 4.52
C ARG A 145 11.21 -5.27 5.27
N GLY A 146 10.22 -4.56 4.70
CA GLY A 146 9.57 -3.42 5.35
C GLY A 146 8.80 -3.84 6.60
N THR A 147 8.18 -5.02 6.60
CA THR A 147 7.50 -5.60 7.77
C THR A 147 8.49 -5.91 8.89
N VAL A 148 9.60 -6.59 8.58
CA VAL A 148 10.69 -6.85 9.54
C VAL A 148 11.26 -5.55 10.11
N ALA A 149 11.45 -4.54 9.25
CA ALA A 149 11.92 -3.20 9.62
C ALA A 149 10.81 -2.29 10.22
N LYS A 150 9.63 -2.83 10.50
CA LYS A 150 8.51 -2.15 11.19
C LYS A 150 8.07 -0.85 10.51
N ILE A 151 8.01 -0.80 9.18
CA ILE A 151 7.65 0.44 8.45
C ILE A 151 6.30 1.02 8.89
N GLY A 152 5.33 0.20 9.30
CA GLY A 152 4.07 0.67 9.86
C GLY A 152 4.26 1.50 11.14
N GLU A 153 5.04 0.99 12.09
CA GLU A 153 5.42 1.71 13.33
C GLU A 153 6.22 2.98 13.01
N VAL A 154 7.17 2.89 12.07
CA VAL A 154 7.94 4.06 11.61
C VAL A 154 7.01 5.13 11.05
N THR A 155 6.00 4.74 10.27
CA THR A 155 5.03 5.68 9.67
C THR A 155 4.23 6.39 10.76
N VAL A 156 3.67 5.64 11.72
CA VAL A 156 2.93 6.20 12.86
C VAL A 156 3.81 7.15 13.65
N ARG A 157 5.02 6.73 14.04
CA ARG A 157 5.97 7.57 14.77
C ARG A 157 6.26 8.89 14.03
N ARG A 158 6.49 8.83 12.71
CA ARG A 158 6.72 10.04 11.91
C ARG A 158 5.49 10.96 11.86
N MET A 159 4.27 10.41 11.84
CA MET A 159 3.05 11.22 11.97
C MET A 159 2.97 11.90 13.35
N GLN A 160 3.35 11.22 14.43
CA GLN A 160 3.43 11.83 15.76
C GLN A 160 4.45 12.97 15.80
N GLU A 161 5.65 12.74 15.26
CA GLU A 161 6.75 13.70 15.24
C GLU A 161 6.42 14.97 14.42
N GLU A 162 5.83 14.80 13.23
CA GLU A 162 5.62 15.91 12.29
C GLU A 162 4.29 16.64 12.50
N PHE A 163 3.25 15.94 12.97
CA PHE A 163 1.88 16.49 13.04
C PHE A 163 1.29 16.48 14.45
N GLY A 164 1.95 15.86 15.43
CA GLY A 164 1.38 15.67 16.77
C GLY A 164 0.29 14.61 16.83
N SER A 165 0.20 13.72 15.82
CA SER A 165 -0.80 12.66 15.75
C SER A 165 -0.83 11.81 17.02
N ASP A 166 -2.02 11.47 17.50
CA ASP A 166 -2.23 10.48 18.55
C ASP A 166 -2.51 9.12 17.88
N PRO A 167 -1.65 8.10 18.05
CA PRO A 167 -1.87 6.78 17.45
C PRO A 167 -3.23 6.17 17.74
N SER A 168 -3.80 6.46 18.92
CA SER A 168 -5.11 5.94 19.32
C SER A 168 -6.28 6.55 18.55
N GLU A 169 -6.06 7.67 17.86
CA GLU A 169 -7.01 8.35 16.98
C GLU A 169 -6.74 8.09 15.49
N ILE A 170 -5.63 7.40 15.17
CA ILE A 170 -5.31 7.02 13.79
C ILE A 170 -6.16 5.83 13.36
N TYR A 171 -6.74 5.93 12.17
CA TYR A 171 -7.38 4.85 11.45
C TYR A 171 -6.37 4.20 10.51
N GLY A 172 -6.22 2.88 10.63
CA GLY A 172 -5.28 2.07 9.86
C GLY A 172 -5.98 1.15 8.88
N ALA A 173 -5.30 0.77 7.80
CA ALA A 173 -5.73 -0.38 7.01
C ALA A 173 -4.54 -1.20 6.48
N VAL A 174 -4.66 -2.52 6.62
CA VAL A 174 -3.80 -3.54 6.00
C VAL A 174 -4.47 -3.94 4.69
N GLY A 175 -4.05 -3.39 3.57
CA GLY A 175 -4.80 -3.53 2.32
C GLY A 175 -4.49 -4.78 1.48
N PRO A 176 -5.11 -4.90 0.28
CA PRO A 176 -5.02 -6.09 -0.55
C PRO A 176 -3.58 -6.43 -0.95
N SER A 177 -3.16 -7.66 -0.66
CA SER A 177 -1.80 -8.16 -0.89
C SER A 177 -1.79 -9.69 -0.87
N ILE A 178 -0.66 -10.38 -0.76
CA ILE A 178 -0.65 -11.85 -0.79
C ILE A 178 -1.06 -12.44 0.56
N CYS A 179 -1.94 -13.44 0.58
CA CYS A 179 -2.34 -14.14 1.81
C CYS A 179 -1.29 -15.16 2.25
N GLN A 180 -1.38 -15.59 3.52
CA GLN A 180 -0.50 -16.61 4.10
C GLN A 180 -0.47 -17.90 3.27
N ASP A 181 -1.62 -18.41 2.81
CA ASP A 181 -1.69 -19.65 2.03
C ASP A 181 -0.93 -19.59 0.70
N CYS A 182 -0.78 -18.39 0.12
CA CYS A 182 -0.08 -18.18 -1.15
C CYS A 182 1.37 -17.74 -0.97
N TYR A 183 1.79 -17.37 0.25
CA TYR A 183 3.07 -16.70 0.48
C TYR A 183 4.11 -17.62 1.10
N GLU A 184 4.60 -18.52 0.26
CA GLU A 184 5.69 -19.40 0.62
C GLU A 184 7.02 -18.65 0.62
N VAL A 185 7.74 -18.75 1.73
CA VAL A 185 9.08 -18.19 1.94
C VAL A 185 10.07 -19.25 2.42
N SER A 186 11.34 -18.92 2.31
CA SER A 186 12.45 -19.75 2.80
C SER A 186 12.74 -19.49 4.29
N GLU A 187 13.49 -20.40 4.91
CA GLU A 187 13.89 -20.32 6.31
C GLU A 187 14.66 -19.03 6.64
N ASP A 188 15.51 -18.53 5.74
CA ASP A 188 16.26 -17.29 5.94
C ASP A 188 15.34 -16.06 6.14
N VAL A 189 14.18 -16.04 5.48
CA VAL A 189 13.17 -15.00 5.72
C VAL A 189 12.55 -15.18 7.10
N ILE A 190 12.23 -16.41 7.50
CA ILE A 190 11.63 -16.68 8.82
C ILE A 190 12.57 -16.34 9.97
N GLU A 191 13.88 -16.57 9.83
CA GLU A 191 14.85 -16.14 10.84
C GLU A 191 14.82 -14.61 11.06
N GLN A 192 14.59 -13.81 10.00
CA GLN A 192 14.39 -12.37 10.16
C GLN A 192 13.12 -12.04 10.95
N PHE A 193 12.04 -12.79 10.74
CA PHE A 193 10.80 -12.62 11.52
C PHE A 193 10.96 -13.07 12.97
N ARG A 194 11.67 -14.17 13.23
CA ARG A 194 12.00 -14.62 14.59
C ARG A 194 12.82 -13.57 15.35
N ALA A 195 13.74 -12.90 14.67
CA ALA A 195 14.52 -11.81 15.26
C ALA A 195 13.68 -10.53 15.50
N ALA A 196 12.70 -10.24 14.64
CA ALA A 196 11.93 -9.00 14.68
C ALA A 196 10.62 -9.08 15.49
N PHE A 197 10.15 -10.26 15.84
CA PHE A 197 8.90 -10.47 16.57
C PHE A 197 9.10 -11.37 17.78
N PRO A 198 8.41 -11.10 18.91
CA PRO A 198 8.54 -11.92 20.10
C PRO A 198 7.96 -13.31 19.87
N GLN A 199 8.51 -14.30 20.58
CA GLN A 199 8.26 -15.72 20.34
C GLN A 199 6.79 -16.13 20.50
N ASP A 200 6.06 -15.48 21.39
CA ASP A 200 4.64 -15.71 21.63
C ASP A 200 3.74 -15.34 20.43
N LYS A 201 4.28 -14.62 19.44
CA LYS A 201 3.58 -14.25 18.20
C LYS A 201 3.85 -15.20 17.05
N TRP A 202 4.90 -16.03 17.11
CA TRP A 202 5.38 -16.77 15.94
C TRP A 202 4.32 -17.69 15.32
N ASP A 203 3.55 -18.41 16.14
CA ASP A 203 2.51 -19.33 15.67
C ASP A 203 1.37 -18.63 14.91
N ALA A 204 1.15 -17.33 15.17
CA ALA A 204 0.19 -16.52 14.42
C ALA A 204 0.77 -15.99 13.10
N LEU A 205 2.10 -15.86 13.01
CA LEU A 205 2.77 -15.23 11.86
C LEU A 205 3.18 -16.23 10.79
N PHE A 206 3.59 -17.43 11.16
CA PHE A 206 4.06 -18.41 10.18
C PHE A 206 3.97 -19.85 10.68
N TYR A 207 3.89 -20.78 9.74
CA TYR A 207 4.05 -22.21 10.02
C TYR A 207 4.99 -22.88 9.02
N GLY A 208 5.69 -23.90 9.51
CA GLY A 208 6.60 -24.71 8.70
C GLY A 208 5.87 -25.77 7.89
N LYS A 209 6.36 -26.05 6.68
CA LYS A 209 5.91 -27.13 5.82
C LYS A 209 6.89 -28.31 5.85
N PRO A 210 6.45 -29.54 5.46
CA PRO A 210 7.31 -30.72 5.41
C PRO A 210 8.52 -30.62 4.47
N ASP A 211 8.50 -29.72 3.49
CA ASP A 211 9.57 -29.50 2.52
C ASP A 211 10.63 -28.48 2.98
N GLY A 212 10.55 -28.03 4.24
CA GLY A 212 11.47 -27.04 4.82
C GLY A 212 11.16 -25.59 4.41
N LYS A 213 10.04 -25.35 3.71
CA LYS A 213 9.52 -24.00 3.45
C LYS A 213 8.54 -23.56 4.53
N TYR A 214 8.14 -22.31 4.49
CA TYR A 214 7.21 -21.72 5.44
C TYR A 214 6.13 -20.93 4.72
N GLN A 215 4.97 -20.85 5.35
CA GLN A 215 3.90 -19.94 4.94
C GLN A 215 3.85 -18.77 5.90
N LEU A 216 3.96 -17.56 5.36
CA LEU A 216 4.14 -16.33 6.14
C LEU A 216 2.93 -15.41 5.99
N ASP A 217 2.36 -15.00 7.11
CA ASP A 217 1.26 -14.05 7.19
C ASP A 217 1.79 -12.63 7.37
N LEU A 218 1.87 -11.89 6.26
CA LEU A 218 2.22 -10.47 6.30
C LEU A 218 1.05 -9.60 6.79
N TRP A 219 -0.20 -10.06 6.68
CA TRP A 219 -1.35 -9.31 7.17
C TRP A 219 -1.32 -9.24 8.69
N GLU A 220 -1.21 -10.40 9.34
CA GLU A 220 -1.14 -10.47 10.81
C GLU A 220 0.13 -9.82 11.34
N ALA A 221 1.27 -9.95 10.66
CA ALA A 221 2.50 -9.27 11.04
C ALA A 221 2.33 -7.74 11.07
N ASN A 222 1.73 -7.16 10.04
CA ASN A 222 1.51 -5.71 9.98
C ASN A 222 0.36 -5.27 10.91
N HIS A 223 -0.64 -6.11 11.14
CA HIS A 223 -1.69 -5.88 12.14
C HIS A 223 -1.10 -5.74 13.55
N GLN A 224 -0.26 -6.69 13.98
CA GLN A 224 0.44 -6.63 15.27
C GLN A 224 1.37 -5.41 15.38
N ILE A 225 2.00 -4.98 14.27
CA ILE A 225 2.81 -3.76 14.22
C ILE A 225 1.93 -2.52 14.46
N MET A 226 0.76 -2.43 13.81
CA MET A 226 -0.16 -1.30 13.99
C MET A 226 -0.68 -1.22 15.44
N LEU A 227 -1.07 -2.36 16.02
CA LEU A 227 -1.46 -2.43 17.43
C LEU A 227 -0.31 -2.03 18.37
N GLY A 228 0.89 -2.54 18.13
CA GLY A 228 2.09 -2.18 18.90
C GLY A 228 2.47 -0.70 18.80
N ALA A 229 2.15 -0.06 17.67
CA ALA A 229 2.32 1.37 17.47
C ALA A 229 1.25 2.24 18.17
N GLY A 230 0.22 1.62 18.76
CA GLY A 230 -0.80 2.29 19.55
C GLY A 230 -2.14 2.55 18.84
N LEU A 231 -2.34 2.03 17.61
CA LEU A 231 -3.65 2.06 16.98
C LEU A 231 -4.63 1.17 17.76
N LYS A 232 -5.88 1.59 17.85
CA LYS A 232 -6.97 0.79 18.42
C LYS A 232 -7.38 -0.32 17.44
N GLU A 233 -7.72 -1.49 17.96
CA GLU A 233 -8.18 -2.64 17.15
C GLU A 233 -9.36 -2.24 16.24
N GLU A 234 -10.34 -1.55 16.79
CA GLU A 234 -11.53 -1.08 16.07
C GLU A 234 -11.24 -0.04 14.97
N HIS A 235 -10.03 0.54 14.98
CA HIS A 235 -9.58 1.50 13.98
C HIS A 235 -8.76 0.84 12.84
N ILE A 236 -8.48 -0.47 12.91
CA ILE A 236 -7.69 -1.16 11.90
C ILE A 236 -8.60 -1.98 10.98
N SER A 237 -8.60 -1.65 9.68
CA SER A 237 -9.32 -2.42 8.67
C SER A 237 -8.40 -3.44 7.99
N MET A 238 -8.84 -4.70 7.94
CA MET A 238 -8.11 -5.78 7.26
C MET A 238 -9.10 -6.60 6.40
N PRO A 239 -9.17 -6.35 5.08
CA PRO A 239 -10.18 -6.91 4.21
C PRO A 239 -9.91 -8.36 3.78
N ASN A 240 -8.74 -8.91 4.10
CA ASN A 240 -8.31 -10.28 3.76
C ASN A 240 -8.44 -10.61 2.26
N LEU A 241 -8.11 -9.64 1.39
CA LEU A 241 -8.22 -9.79 -0.06
C LEU A 241 -6.86 -10.18 -0.68
N CYS A 242 -6.75 -11.44 -1.11
CA CYS A 242 -5.51 -11.96 -1.68
C CYS A 242 -5.33 -11.57 -3.17
N THR A 243 -4.22 -10.91 -3.49
CA THR A 243 -3.79 -10.62 -4.87
C THR A 243 -3.52 -11.89 -5.70
N CYS A 244 -2.87 -12.89 -5.11
CA CYS A 244 -2.55 -14.15 -5.78
C CYS A 244 -3.80 -15.00 -6.07
N CYS A 245 -4.79 -15.01 -5.18
CA CYS A 245 -6.05 -15.75 -5.39
C CYS A 245 -7.01 -15.05 -6.36
N ASN A 246 -6.81 -13.76 -6.64
CA ASN A 246 -7.73 -12.96 -7.46
C ASN A 246 -7.03 -12.34 -8.70
N PRO A 247 -6.32 -13.13 -9.53
CA PRO A 247 -5.50 -12.61 -10.62
C PRO A 247 -6.30 -11.91 -11.74
N GLU A 248 -7.60 -12.24 -11.86
CA GLU A 248 -8.50 -11.58 -12.82
C GLU A 248 -8.78 -10.11 -12.46
N PHE A 249 -8.68 -9.76 -11.17
CA PHE A 249 -8.97 -8.42 -10.66
C PHE A 249 -7.72 -7.68 -10.20
N LEU A 250 -6.69 -8.41 -9.77
CA LEU A 250 -5.50 -7.86 -9.13
C LEU A 250 -4.24 -8.39 -9.81
N PHE A 251 -3.26 -7.52 -10.08
CA PHE A 251 -1.93 -8.00 -10.44
C PHE A 251 -1.28 -8.69 -9.24
N SER A 252 -0.65 -9.85 -9.50
CA SER A 252 0.15 -10.59 -8.52
C SER A 252 1.49 -10.97 -9.15
N HIS A 253 2.60 -10.75 -8.44
CA HIS A 253 3.92 -11.16 -8.90
C HIS A 253 4.06 -12.68 -8.82
N ARG A 254 3.56 -13.30 -7.75
CA ARG A 254 3.56 -14.74 -7.51
C ARG A 254 2.71 -15.48 -8.56
N ALA A 255 1.45 -15.08 -8.76
CA ALA A 255 0.55 -15.78 -9.68
C ALA A 255 1.00 -15.69 -11.14
N SER A 256 1.64 -14.58 -11.52
CA SER A 256 2.10 -14.34 -12.90
C SER A 256 3.54 -14.76 -13.17
N HIS A 257 4.24 -15.32 -12.18
CA HIS A 257 5.68 -15.60 -12.24
C HIS A 257 6.50 -14.37 -12.71
N GLY A 258 6.13 -13.20 -12.17
CA GLY A 258 6.78 -11.92 -12.46
C GLY A 258 6.30 -11.18 -13.71
N ARG A 259 5.41 -11.76 -14.52
CA ARG A 259 4.92 -11.15 -15.77
C ARG A 259 3.63 -10.34 -15.54
N ARG A 260 3.77 -9.13 -15.00
CA ARG A 260 2.64 -8.31 -14.54
C ARG A 260 2.88 -6.80 -14.59
N GLY A 261 1.80 -6.02 -14.56
CA GLY A 261 1.79 -4.59 -14.22
C GLY A 261 1.70 -4.30 -12.71
N ASN A 262 1.66 -3.04 -12.29
CA ASN A 262 1.53 -2.67 -10.88
C ASN A 262 0.12 -2.15 -10.56
N LEU A 263 -0.39 -2.58 -9.40
CA LEU A 263 -1.48 -1.93 -8.69
C LEU A 263 -0.95 -0.70 -7.94
N GLY A 264 -1.82 0.21 -7.56
CA GLY A 264 -1.53 1.39 -6.76
C GLY A 264 -2.49 1.55 -5.59
N ALA A 265 -1.94 1.94 -4.44
CA ALA A 265 -2.69 2.48 -3.31
C ALA A 265 -2.60 4.01 -3.38
N PHE A 266 -3.71 4.68 -3.08
CA PHE A 266 -3.85 6.14 -3.11
C PHE A 266 -4.51 6.63 -1.83
N LEU A 267 -3.97 7.69 -1.24
CA LEU A 267 -4.55 8.35 -0.08
C LEU A 267 -4.29 9.85 -0.15
N GLY A 268 -5.32 10.66 0.01
CA GLY A 268 -5.26 12.11 -0.08
C GLY A 268 -6.20 12.80 0.88
N ILE A 269 -5.93 14.08 1.12
CA ILE A 269 -6.76 14.99 1.92
C ILE A 269 -7.52 15.88 0.94
N ARG A 270 -8.83 16.06 1.13
CA ARG A 270 -9.65 16.98 0.33
C ARG A 270 -9.56 18.42 0.80
#